data_AF-A0A847CX19-F1
#
_entry.id   AF-A0A847CX19-F1
#
_cell.length_a   1.000
_cell.length_b   1.000
_cell.length_c   1.000
_cell.angle_alpha   90.00
_cell.angle_beta   90.00
_cell.angle_gamma   90.00
#
_symmetry.space_group_name_H-M   'P 1'
#
loop_
_entity.id
_entity.type
_entity.pdbx_description
1 polymer ?
#
loop_
_entity_poly.entity_id
_entity_poly.type
_entity_poly.pdbx_seq_one_letter_code
_entity_poly.pdbx_strand_id
1 'polypeptide(L)'
;FLRSTEIIKESGYTPNVIQYVEQLATAYRFCLDGIGATFIGSKLLESEKNINERITLFSFDTDTAIRKFSAVINKDRYLSNTLKEFMAFTQNYYL
;
A
#
# COMPACT_ATOMS: atom_id res chain seq x y z
N PHE A 1 -9.54 1.58 2.05
CA PHE A 1 -10.62 2.59 2.01
C PHE A 1 -10.39 3.78 2.95
N LEU A 2 -10.32 3.59 4.28
CA LEU A 2 -10.21 4.71 5.24
C LEU A 2 -9.03 5.66 4.96
N ARG A 3 -7.80 5.12 4.84
CA ARG A 3 -6.60 5.93 4.57
C ARG A 3 -6.67 6.77 3.29
N SER A 4 -7.16 6.19 2.19
CA SER A 4 -7.29 6.93 0.92
C SER A 4 -8.27 8.10 1.05
N THR A 5 -9.35 7.92 1.81
CA THR A 5 -10.33 8.98 2.08
C THR A 5 -9.75 10.08 2.97
N GLU A 6 -8.90 9.72 3.95
CA GLU A 6 -8.19 10.69 4.79
C GLU A 6 -7.21 11.53 3.97
N ILE A 7 -6.39 10.91 3.11
CA ILE A 7 -5.47 11.64 2.21
C ILE A 7 -6.23 12.63 1.31
N ILE A 8 -7.36 12.20 0.75
CA ILE A 8 -8.22 13.07 -0.06
C ILE A 8 -8.75 14.24 0.79
N LYS A 9 -9.24 13.96 2.00
CA LYS A 9 -9.76 14.98 2.91
C LYS A 9 -8.70 16.00 3.31
N GLU A 10 -7.47 15.56 3.59
CA GLU A 10 -6.32 16.41 3.89
C GLU A 10 -5.99 17.37 2.74
N SER A 11 -6.19 16.94 1.49
CA SER A 11 -5.95 17.78 0.31
C SER A 11 -7.01 18.87 0.08
N GLY A 12 -8.15 18.84 0.80
CA GLY A 12 -9.27 19.74 0.59
C GLY A 12 -10.05 19.50 -0.71
N TYR A 13 -9.67 18.47 -1.49
CA TYR A 13 -10.31 18.08 -2.73
C TYR A 13 -11.29 16.93 -2.51
N THR A 14 -12.33 16.82 -3.34
CA THR A 14 -13.25 15.68 -3.36
C THR A 14 -13.32 15.12 -4.78
N PRO A 15 -12.75 13.93 -5.05
CA PRO A 15 -12.78 13.34 -6.37
C PRO A 15 -14.17 12.85 -6.73
N ASN A 16 -14.50 12.92 -8.03
CA ASN A 16 -15.65 12.22 -8.57
C ASN A 16 -15.33 10.72 -8.68
N VAL A 17 -15.81 9.92 -7.72
CA VAL A 17 -15.52 8.48 -7.67
C VAL A 17 -16.46 7.71 -8.60
N ILE A 18 -15.90 7.20 -9.70
CA ILE A 18 -16.64 6.40 -10.68
C ILE A 18 -16.83 4.96 -10.20
N GLN A 19 -15.85 4.40 -9.48
CA GLN A 19 -15.88 3.02 -9.00
C GLN A 19 -15.04 2.84 -7.74
N TYR A 20 -15.53 2.00 -6.83
CA TYR A 20 -14.77 1.48 -5.70
C TYR A 20 -14.25 0.08 -6.03
N VAL A 21 -12.97 -0.16 -5.75
CA VAL A 21 -12.30 -1.45 -6.00
C VAL A 21 -11.65 -1.90 -4.69
N GLU A 22 -11.95 -3.13 -4.27
CA GLU A 22 -11.47 -3.68 -2.99
C GLU A 22 -9.97 -4.05 -3.03
N GLN A 23 -9.47 -4.48 -4.19
CA GLN A 23 -8.11 -4.98 -4.35
C GLN A 23 -7.20 -3.93 -5.00
N LEU A 24 -6.12 -3.58 -4.30
CA LEU A 24 -5.14 -2.59 -4.76
C LEU A 24 -4.50 -2.96 -6.11
N ALA A 25 -4.19 -4.25 -6.31
CA ALA A 25 -3.59 -4.73 -7.55
C ALA A 25 -4.54 -4.56 -8.76
N THR A 26 -5.84 -4.79 -8.56
CA THR A 26 -6.86 -4.60 -9.60
C THR A 26 -7.03 -3.11 -9.92
N ALA A 27 -7.09 -2.25 -8.90
CA ALA A 27 -7.14 -0.81 -9.10
C ALA A 27 -5.91 -0.29 -9.86
N TYR A 28 -4.72 -0.84 -9.56
CA TYR A 28 -3.50 -0.52 -10.28
C TYR A 28 -3.55 -0.97 -11.74
N ARG A 29 -4.06 -2.18 -12.02
CA ARG A 29 -4.26 -2.65 -13.40
C ARG A 29 -5.17 -1.72 -14.20
N PHE A 30 -6.29 -1.27 -13.63
CA PHE A 30 -7.17 -0.30 -14.27
C PHE A 30 -6.47 1.01 -14.60
N CYS A 31 -5.65 1.53 -13.69
CA CYS A 31 -4.81 2.70 -13.96
C CYS A 31 -3.84 2.46 -15.14
N LEU A 32 -3.18 1.30 -15.20
CA LEU A 32 -2.31 0.92 -16.32
C LEU A 32 -3.05 0.81 -17.66
N ASP A 33 -4.33 0.44 -17.62
CA ASP A 33 -5.21 0.34 -18.79
C ASP A 33 -5.86 1.69 -19.15
N GLY A 34 -5.46 2.79 -18.48
CA GLY A 34 -5.94 4.15 -18.74
C GLY A 34 -7.27 4.50 -18.06
N ILE A 35 -7.72 3.67 -17.13
CA ILE A 35 -8.99 3.84 -16.41
C ILE A 35 -8.73 4.54 -15.08
N GLY A 36 -8.78 5.87 -15.11
CA GLY A 36 -8.70 6.72 -13.94
C GLY A 36 -7.33 6.74 -13.26
N ALA A 37 -7.33 7.06 -11.96
CA ALA A 37 -6.14 7.10 -11.12
C ALA A 37 -6.41 6.38 -9.80
N THR A 38 -5.36 5.81 -9.20
CA THR A 38 -5.46 5.09 -7.92
C THR A 38 -4.27 5.40 -7.02
N PHE A 39 -4.47 5.20 -5.71
CA PHE A 39 -3.36 5.08 -4.77
C PHE A 39 -2.65 3.74 -4.97
N ILE A 40 -1.34 3.70 -4.76
CA ILE A 40 -0.51 2.49 -4.76
C ILE A 40 0.52 2.56 -3.64
N GLY A 41 0.95 1.40 -3.14
CA GLY A 41 2.04 1.34 -2.15
C GLY A 41 3.39 1.23 -2.84
N SER A 42 4.42 1.86 -2.25
CA SER A 42 5.80 1.80 -2.73
C SER A 42 6.29 0.37 -2.97
N LYS A 43 5.96 -0.58 -2.08
CA LYS A 43 6.33 -1.99 -2.22
C LYS A 43 5.78 -2.67 -3.48
N LEU A 44 4.60 -2.28 -3.96
CA LEU A 44 4.05 -2.84 -5.20
C LEU A 44 4.77 -2.26 -6.43
N LEU A 45 5.28 -1.02 -6.33
CA LEU A 45 6.10 -0.41 -7.37
C LEU A 45 7.47 -1.08 -7.48
N GLU A 46 8.08 -1.48 -6.35
CA GLU A 46 9.38 -2.19 -6.35
C GLU A 46 9.37 -3.48 -7.18
N SER A 47 8.22 -4.17 -7.26
CA SER A 47 8.07 -5.40 -8.06
C SER A 47 7.84 -5.17 -9.56
N GLU A 48 7.56 -3.94 -9.98
CA GLU A 48 7.14 -3.63 -11.34
C GLU A 48 8.31 -3.12 -12.19
N LYS A 49 8.74 -3.92 -13.17
CA LYS A 49 9.92 -3.62 -14.00
C LYS A 49 9.66 -2.55 -15.08
N ASN A 50 8.40 -2.25 -15.41
CA ASN A 50 8.02 -1.48 -16.60
C ASN A 50 7.10 -0.28 -16.32
N ILE A 51 7.22 0.35 -15.15
CA ILE A 51 6.39 1.50 -14.75
C ILE A 51 6.48 2.69 -15.72
N ASN A 52 7.61 2.87 -16.41
CA ASN A 52 8.01 4.17 -16.94
C ASN A 52 7.32 4.62 -18.25
N GLU A 53 6.50 3.81 -18.91
CA GLU A 53 5.95 4.21 -20.22
C GLU A 53 4.45 4.54 -20.24
N ARG A 54 3.68 4.17 -19.21
CA ARG A 54 2.20 4.29 -19.26
C ARG A 54 1.55 5.05 -18.12
N ILE A 55 2.27 5.32 -17.04
CA ILE A 55 1.71 5.96 -15.84
C ILE A 55 2.61 7.06 -15.33
N THR A 56 1.99 8.07 -14.73
CA THR A 56 2.68 9.13 -13.98
C THR A 56 2.48 8.88 -12.49
N LEU A 57 3.58 8.86 -11.74
CA LEU A 57 3.55 8.66 -10.30
C LEU A 57 3.61 10.01 -9.57
N PHE A 58 2.75 10.16 -8.57
CA PHE A 58 2.76 11.29 -7.64
C PHE A 58 3.00 10.77 -6.23
N SER A 59 3.90 11.41 -5.49
CA SER A 59 4.11 11.16 -4.06
C SER A 59 3.27 12.12 -3.23
N PHE A 60 2.77 11.66 -2.09
CA PHE A 60 2.09 12.48 -1.10
C PHE A 60 3.04 12.73 0.06
N ASP A 61 3.15 14.00 0.47
CA ASP A 61 3.92 14.42 1.63
C ASP A 61 2.98 14.66 2.82
N THR A 62 2.37 13.57 3.30
CA THR A 62 1.51 13.61 4.49
C THR A 62 1.79 12.41 5.38
N ASP A 63 1.62 12.57 6.70
CA ASP A 63 1.81 11.49 7.67
C ASP A 63 0.92 10.27 7.37
N THR A 64 -0.28 10.53 6.83
CA THR A 64 -1.26 9.51 6.45
C THR A 64 -0.79 8.67 5.25
N ALA A 65 0.14 9.18 4.44
CA ALA A 65 0.78 8.41 3.37
C ALA A 65 1.80 7.38 3.89
N ILE A 66 2.34 7.56 5.11
CA ILE A 66 3.33 6.67 5.72
C ILE A 66 2.64 5.40 6.24
N ARG A 67 3.09 4.24 5.77
CA ARG A 67 2.53 2.94 6.18
C ARG A 67 3.41 2.29 7.24
N LYS A 68 2.88 2.18 8.46
CA LYS A 68 3.49 1.38 9.53
C LYS A 68 2.98 -0.06 9.42
N PHE A 69 3.90 -1.00 9.31
CA PHE A 69 3.62 -2.43 9.35
C PHE A 69 4.05 -3.00 10.71
N SER A 70 3.29 -3.95 11.22
CA SER A 70 3.58 -4.57 12.51
C SER A 70 3.25 -6.05 12.47
N ALA A 71 4.11 -6.86 13.07
CA ALA A 71 3.81 -8.25 13.32
C ALA A 71 2.88 -8.35 14.53
N VAL A 72 1.75 -9.05 14.40
CA VAL A 72 0.79 -9.25 15.48
C VAL A 72 0.89 -10.69 15.97
N ILE A 73 1.16 -10.86 17.25
CA ILE A 73 1.29 -12.16 17.91
C ILE A 73 0.32 -12.25 19.09
N ASN A 74 -0.19 -13.45 19.35
CA ASN A 74 -0.92 -13.71 20.58
C ASN A 74 0.08 -13.84 21.73
N LYS A 75 0.02 -12.89 22.69
CA LYS A 75 0.90 -12.85 23.85
C LYS A 75 0.84 -14.11 24.74
N ASP A 76 -0.30 -14.80 24.74
CA ASP A 76 -0.57 -15.94 25.62
C ASP A 76 -0.19 -17.27 24.95
N ARG A 77 0.31 -17.25 23.71
CA ARG A 77 0.78 -18.44 23.00
C ARG A 77 2.30 -18.55 23.00
N TYR A 78 2.76 -19.78 23.19
CA TYR A 78 4.17 -20.11 22.99
C TYR A 78 4.60 -19.81 21.55
N LEU A 79 5.73 -19.11 21.41
CA LEU A 79 6.40 -18.86 20.13
C LEU A 79 7.57 -19.83 20.00
N SER A 80 7.54 -20.67 18.97
CA SER A 80 8.66 -21.54 18.64
C SER A 80 9.90 -20.72 18.24
N ASN A 81 11.08 -21.30 18.42
CA ASN A 81 12.33 -20.66 17.98
C ASN A 81 12.31 -20.36 16.48
N THR A 82 11.77 -21.28 15.66
CA THR A 82 11.58 -21.07 14.22
C THR A 82 10.72 -19.84 13.91
N LEU A 83 9.62 -19.63 14.66
CA LEU A 83 8.76 -18.45 14.44
C LEU A 83 9.48 -17.16 14.85
N LYS A 84 10.26 -17.18 15.94
CA LYS A 84 11.08 -16.02 16.35
C LYS A 84 12.12 -15.67 15.28
N GLU A 85 12.80 -16.67 14.73
CA GLU A 85 13.74 -16.49 13.63
C GLU A 85 13.06 -15.95 12.37
N PHE A 86 11.89 -16.50 12.01
CA PHE A 86 11.10 -16.01 10.88
C PHE A 86 10.65 -14.56 11.06
N MET A 87 10.25 -14.17 12.27
CA MET A 87 9.89 -12.78 12.58
C MET A 87 11.10 -11.85 12.45
N ALA A 88 12.25 -12.23 12.99
CA ALA A 88 13.48 -11.46 12.89
C ALA A 88 13.94 -11.31 11.43
N PHE A 89 13.90 -12.40 10.66
CA PHE A 89 14.16 -12.38 9.22
C PHE A 89 13.21 -11.42 8.50
N THR A 90 11.90 -11.53 8.75
CA THR A 90 10.91 -10.71 8.07
C THR A 90 11.10 -9.22 8.38
N GLN A 91 11.39 -8.88 9.64
CA GLN A 91 11.66 -7.51 10.07
C GLN A 91 12.89 -6.91 9.39
N ASN A 92 13.97 -7.67 9.23
CA ASN A 92 15.21 -7.15 8.64
C ASN A 92 15.17 -7.00 7.12
N TYR A 93 14.35 -7.81 6.42
CA TYR A 93 14.35 -7.86 4.96
C TYR A 93 13.15 -7.18 4.30
N TYR A 94 12.00 -7.07 4.99
CA TYR A 94 10.75 -6.59 4.38
C TYR A 94 10.14 -5.36 5.05
N LEU A 95 10.56 -5.01 6.26
CA LEU A 95 10.06 -3.88 7.05
C LEU A 95 11.12 -2.79 7.19
#